data_AF-A0A9P5AS45-F1
#
_entry.id   AF-A0A9P5AS45-F1
#
_cell.length_a   1.000
_cell.length_b   1.000
_cell.length_c   1.000
_cell.angle_alpha   90.00
_cell.angle_beta   90.00
_cell.angle_gamma   90.00
#
_symmetry.space_group_name_H-M   'P 1'
#
loop_
_entity.id
_entity.type
_entity.pdbx_description
1 polymer ?
#
loop_
_entity_poly.entity_id
_entity_poly.type
_entity_poly.pdbx_seq_one_letter_code
_entity_poly.pdbx_strand_id
1 'polypeptide(L)'
;MRLTLSALQLLALCQLASASPCKPSSSVTLNVPTSTNIEPAFSATETSATIASGTDSSTTSYDTLTVSETESTSELSISTTLLSTSSVQPTTTIEATTDALTTFSEGSITTVETETISDSATLVPTSTAEATTTTSSAPEIPFNRVRNPGFEQGTTIPWEPMSGSLSITSSDFYSGSQSGYYAGSVPMDTMLGVRQFIDPSWIEPGKLYKFSVSVKITNTVGCGQRFVACGHGPGTGMTGAPGTIDQSPNDDFSWASVTCSWTQTQLEAGPSVQIRTYCKGFSFFFDDASLEEVETLG
;
A
#
# COMPACT_ATOMS: atom_id res chain seq x y z
N MET A 1 60.44 -31.14 -1.47
CA MET A 1 60.99 -30.25 -0.41
C MET A 1 60.39 -28.87 -0.65
N ARG A 2 59.67 -28.18 0.23
CA ARG A 2 59.34 -28.28 1.65
C ARG A 2 57.94 -27.64 1.84
N LEU A 3 57.15 -28.20 2.75
CA LEU A 3 55.98 -27.54 3.35
C LEU A 3 56.42 -26.36 4.22
N THR A 4 55.63 -25.30 4.25
CA THR A 4 55.42 -24.49 5.47
C THR A 4 54.01 -23.92 5.48
N LEU A 5 53.15 -24.52 6.32
CA LEU A 5 51.99 -23.85 6.92
C LEU A 5 52.48 -22.77 7.88
N SER A 6 51.78 -21.64 7.97
CA SER A 6 51.70 -20.87 9.21
C SER A 6 50.26 -20.47 9.47
N ALA A 7 49.74 -21.09 10.52
CA ALA A 7 48.53 -20.73 11.21
C ALA A 7 48.72 -19.39 11.92
N LEU A 8 47.75 -18.49 11.81
CA LEU A 8 47.48 -17.52 12.86
C LEU A 8 45.99 -17.54 13.19
N GLN A 9 45.71 -18.12 14.35
CA GLN A 9 44.47 -17.98 15.09
C GLN A 9 44.38 -16.54 15.62
N LEU A 10 43.26 -15.87 15.36
CA LEU A 10 42.78 -14.79 16.22
C LEU A 10 41.33 -15.10 16.60
N LEU A 11 41.20 -15.82 17.71
CA LEU A 11 40.02 -15.71 18.57
C LEU A 11 40.12 -14.38 19.32
N ALA A 12 39.11 -13.52 19.22
CA ALA A 12 38.86 -12.49 20.20
C ALA A 12 37.35 -12.36 20.44
N LEU A 13 37.01 -12.37 21.72
CA LEU A 13 35.70 -12.59 22.32
C LEU A 13 34.75 -11.41 22.10
N CYS A 14 33.58 -11.64 21.50
CA CYS A 14 32.45 -10.73 21.65
C CYS A 14 31.72 -11.05 22.98
N GLN A 15 31.73 -10.08 23.88
CA GLN A 15 31.14 -10.19 25.21
C GLN A 15 29.61 -10.19 25.15
N LEU A 16 29.00 -11.18 25.80
CA LEU A 16 27.57 -11.23 26.08
C LEU A 16 27.21 -10.13 27.09
N ALA A 17 26.48 -9.12 26.64
CA ALA A 17 25.76 -8.21 27.53
C ALA A 17 24.57 -8.98 28.14
N SER A 18 24.68 -9.33 29.43
CA SER A 18 23.57 -9.84 30.22
C SER A 18 22.64 -8.67 30.59
N ALA A 19 21.46 -8.61 29.98
CA ALA A 19 20.36 -7.79 30.48
C ALA A 19 19.65 -8.55 31.61
N SER A 20 19.68 -8.00 32.83
CA SER A 20 18.94 -8.51 33.98
C SER A 20 17.42 -8.33 33.80
N PRO A 21 16.59 -9.24 34.34
CA PRO A 21 15.14 -9.05 34.39
C PRO A 21 14.75 -8.01 35.45
N CYS A 22 14.00 -6.99 35.04
CA CYS A 22 13.29 -6.08 35.94
C CYS A 22 12.26 -6.87 36.76
N LYS A 23 12.42 -6.83 38.09
CA LYS A 23 11.45 -7.30 39.07
C LYS A 23 10.34 -6.25 39.27
N PRO A 24 9.05 -6.60 39.22
CA PRO A 24 8.00 -5.68 39.64
C PRO A 24 7.93 -5.64 41.17
N SER A 25 8.10 -4.45 41.75
CA SER A 25 7.71 -4.17 43.14
C SER A 25 6.26 -3.67 43.14
N SER A 26 5.37 -4.47 43.72
CA SER A 26 4.07 -3.99 44.18
C SER A 26 4.26 -3.28 45.53
N SER A 27 3.91 -2.00 45.60
CA SER A 27 3.68 -1.32 46.87
C SER A 27 2.22 -0.87 46.94
N VAL A 28 1.45 -1.62 47.72
CA VAL A 28 0.16 -1.20 48.27
C VAL A 28 0.46 -0.13 49.33
N THR A 29 -0.08 1.07 49.16
CA THR A 29 -0.10 2.08 50.21
C THR A 29 -1.53 2.56 50.41
N LEU A 30 -2.10 2.13 51.54
CA LEU A 30 -3.29 2.68 52.18
C LEU A 30 -2.97 4.09 52.71
N ASN A 31 -3.66 5.11 52.20
CA ASN A 31 -3.75 6.41 52.86
C ASN A 31 -5.20 6.89 52.88
N VAL A 32 -5.86 6.64 54.00
CA VAL A 32 -6.99 7.42 54.52
C VAL A 32 -6.44 8.76 55.02
N PRO A 33 -7.13 9.88 54.77
CA PRO A 33 -7.46 10.75 55.87
C PRO A 33 -8.92 11.25 55.88
N THR A 34 -9.32 11.53 57.11
CA THR A 34 -10.65 11.79 57.65
C THR A 34 -11.15 13.22 57.43
N SER A 35 -12.46 13.32 57.14
CA SER A 35 -13.45 14.36 57.52
C SER A 35 -13.23 15.82 57.12
N THR A 36 -14.20 16.39 56.38
CA THR A 36 -14.90 17.59 56.83
C THR A 36 -16.36 17.59 56.35
N ASN A 37 -17.21 17.91 57.32
CA ASN A 37 -18.66 18.03 57.36
C ASN A 37 -19.20 19.15 56.45
N ILE A 38 -20.38 18.97 55.83
CA ILE A 38 -21.46 19.97 55.58
C ILE A 38 -22.72 19.20 55.10
N GLU A 39 -23.71 19.09 56.00
CA GLU A 39 -25.17 19.00 55.71
C GLU A 39 -25.70 20.46 55.55
N PRO A 40 -26.88 20.76 54.94
CA PRO A 40 -28.14 20.01 55.11
C PRO A 40 -29.11 19.87 53.89
N ALA A 41 -29.85 18.75 53.96
CA ALA A 41 -31.31 18.56 53.86
C ALA A 41 -32.17 18.69 52.57
N PHE A 42 -33.15 17.76 52.56
CA PHE A 42 -34.40 17.54 51.80
C PHE A 42 -34.29 16.86 50.40
N SER A 43 -35.07 15.86 50.01
CA SER A 43 -36.14 15.05 50.64
C SER A 43 -36.59 13.91 49.69
N ALA A 44 -36.98 12.76 50.28
CA ALA A 44 -37.84 11.65 49.78
C ALA A 44 -37.45 10.95 48.46
N THR A 45 -37.40 9.62 48.36
CA THR A 45 -38.51 8.68 48.63
C THR A 45 -37.99 7.24 48.69
N GLU A 46 -38.60 6.43 49.55
CA GLU A 46 -38.34 5.02 49.83
C GLU A 46 -38.57 4.10 48.61
N THR A 47 -37.79 3.02 48.50
CA THR A 47 -38.28 1.70 48.07
C THR A 47 -37.39 0.61 48.66
N SER A 48 -38.01 -0.31 49.39
CA SER A 48 -37.43 -1.47 50.07
C SER A 48 -37.24 -2.69 49.16
N ALA A 49 -36.53 -3.68 49.72
CA ALA A 49 -36.48 -5.12 49.39
C ALA A 49 -35.32 -5.56 48.48
N THR A 50 -34.64 -6.70 48.66
CA THR A 50 -34.51 -7.70 49.74
C THR A 50 -33.27 -8.55 49.37
N ILE A 51 -32.59 -9.07 50.38
CA ILE A 51 -31.42 -9.95 50.34
C ILE A 51 -31.77 -11.30 49.70
N ALA A 52 -30.91 -11.81 48.80
CA ALA A 52 -30.86 -13.24 48.47
C ALA A 52 -29.42 -13.69 48.22
N SER A 53 -28.89 -14.46 49.19
CA SER A 53 -27.71 -15.31 49.03
C SER A 53 -28.00 -16.43 48.03
N GLY A 54 -27.00 -16.76 47.22
CA GLY A 54 -26.97 -17.95 46.37
C GLY A 54 -25.53 -18.37 46.12
N THR A 55 -24.92 -18.97 47.15
CA THR A 55 -23.75 -19.83 47.00
C THR A 55 -24.27 -21.17 46.53
N ASP A 56 -23.81 -21.68 45.38
CA ASP A 56 -23.71 -23.11 45.17
C ASP A 56 -22.57 -23.45 44.23
N SER A 57 -21.71 -24.31 44.78
CA SER A 57 -20.58 -24.98 44.19
C SER A 57 -21.08 -26.32 43.64
N SER A 58 -20.62 -26.74 42.46
CA SER A 58 -20.55 -28.16 42.13
C SER A 58 -19.49 -28.42 41.08
N THR A 59 -18.48 -29.14 41.52
CA THR A 59 -17.40 -29.79 40.79
C THR A 59 -17.87 -31.09 40.14
N THR A 60 -17.04 -31.60 39.20
CA THR A 60 -16.88 -33.00 38.74
C THR A 60 -18.05 -33.57 37.89
N SER A 61 -17.87 -34.27 36.76
CA SER A 61 -16.70 -34.98 36.25
C SER A 61 -16.97 -35.76 34.94
N TYR A 62 -15.87 -36.11 34.24
CA TYR A 62 -15.60 -37.20 33.26
C TYR A 62 -16.69 -37.74 32.33
N ASP A 63 -16.42 -37.73 31.01
CA ASP A 63 -16.49 -38.97 30.23
C ASP A 63 -15.48 -38.99 29.06
N THR A 64 -14.99 -40.19 28.79
CA THR A 64 -13.86 -40.54 27.92
C THR A 64 -14.39 -41.37 26.77
N LEU A 65 -14.20 -40.99 25.50
CA LEU A 65 -14.35 -41.93 24.38
C LEU A 65 -13.30 -41.69 23.30
N THR A 66 -12.53 -42.74 23.08
CA THR A 66 -11.45 -42.92 22.11
C THR A 66 -11.95 -43.75 20.91
N VAL A 67 -11.21 -43.64 19.80
CA VAL A 67 -11.12 -44.54 18.62
C VAL A 67 -12.13 -44.27 17.46
N SER A 68 -11.65 -43.83 16.30
CA SER A 68 -11.19 -44.72 15.21
C SER A 68 -10.79 -43.95 13.95
N GLU A 69 -9.74 -44.43 13.30
CA GLU A 69 -9.23 -44.02 11.99
C GLU A 69 -10.22 -44.31 10.84
N THR A 70 -10.11 -43.56 9.75
CA THR A 70 -10.38 -44.08 8.41
C THR A 70 -9.54 -43.34 7.39
N GLU A 71 -8.61 -44.07 6.76
CA GLU A 71 -8.04 -43.74 5.46
C GLU A 71 -9.16 -43.56 4.43
N SER A 72 -9.01 -42.58 3.54
CA SER A 72 -9.49 -42.74 2.18
C SER A 72 -8.54 -42.03 1.22
N THR A 73 -7.76 -42.85 0.53
CA THR A 73 -7.17 -42.56 -0.76
C THR A 73 -8.29 -42.41 -1.80
N SER A 74 -8.16 -41.45 -2.70
CA SER A 74 -8.82 -41.52 -4.01
C SER A 74 -8.01 -40.72 -5.02
N GLU A 75 -7.70 -41.44 -6.08
CA GLU A 75 -6.82 -41.12 -7.17
C GLU A 75 -7.48 -40.21 -8.22
N LEU A 76 -6.60 -39.51 -8.95
CA LEU A 76 -6.60 -39.29 -10.39
C LEU A 76 -7.89 -38.81 -11.08
N SER A 77 -7.83 -37.58 -11.60
CA SER A 77 -8.42 -37.26 -12.89
C SER A 77 -7.53 -36.27 -13.65
N ILE A 78 -6.82 -36.83 -14.63
CA ILE A 78 -6.13 -36.14 -15.70
C ILE A 78 -7.21 -35.56 -16.62
N SER A 79 -7.14 -34.27 -16.93
CA SER A 79 -7.75 -33.72 -18.14
C SER A 79 -6.76 -32.81 -18.84
N THR A 80 -6.13 -33.40 -19.84
CA THR A 80 -5.37 -32.76 -20.90
C THR A 80 -6.36 -32.19 -21.91
N THR A 81 -6.30 -30.88 -22.19
CA THR A 81 -6.86 -30.33 -23.43
C THR A 81 -6.01 -29.17 -23.93
N LEU A 82 -5.12 -29.54 -24.85
CA LEU A 82 -4.84 -28.97 -26.16
C LEU A 82 -4.61 -27.45 -26.32
N LEU A 83 -3.40 -27.19 -26.81
CA LEU A 83 -3.00 -26.10 -27.70
C LEU A 83 -4.14 -25.41 -28.46
N SER A 84 -4.10 -24.08 -28.47
CA SER A 84 -4.26 -23.32 -29.71
C SER A 84 -3.35 -22.11 -29.69
N THR A 85 -2.27 -22.24 -30.46
CA THR A 85 -1.45 -21.16 -30.98
C THR A 85 -2.31 -20.30 -31.91
N SER A 86 -2.38 -18.99 -31.66
CA SER A 86 -2.66 -18.03 -32.73
C SER A 86 -1.61 -16.94 -32.70
N SER A 87 -0.72 -17.07 -33.68
CA SER A 87 0.26 -16.09 -34.12
C SER A 87 -0.42 -15.16 -35.10
N VAL A 88 -0.47 -13.85 -34.81
CA VAL A 88 -0.56 -12.81 -35.85
C VAL A 88 0.35 -11.65 -35.48
N GLN A 89 1.32 -11.42 -36.36
CA GLN A 89 2.30 -10.33 -36.39
C GLN A 89 1.63 -9.00 -36.84
N PRO A 90 2.18 -7.81 -36.50
CA PRO A 90 1.50 -6.54 -36.72
C PRO A 90 1.39 -6.15 -38.20
N THR A 91 0.28 -5.53 -38.56
CA THR A 91 0.12 -4.83 -39.85
C THR A 91 0.17 -3.33 -39.61
N THR A 92 1.29 -2.73 -39.97
CA THR A 92 1.40 -1.29 -40.25
C THR A 92 0.57 -0.97 -41.48
N THR A 93 -0.38 -0.04 -41.38
CA THR A 93 -0.92 0.66 -42.56
C THR A 93 -0.93 2.15 -42.26
N ILE A 94 -0.11 2.87 -43.02
CA ILE A 94 -0.11 4.31 -43.20
C ILE A 94 -1.02 4.56 -44.40
N GLU A 95 -2.11 5.30 -44.23
CA GLU A 95 -2.71 6.07 -45.32
C GLU A 95 -3.05 7.48 -44.80
N ALA A 96 -2.26 8.43 -45.30
CA ALA A 96 -2.63 9.83 -45.41
C ALA A 96 -3.55 10.03 -46.63
N THR A 97 -4.14 11.22 -46.74
CA THR A 97 -4.79 11.89 -47.90
C THR A 97 -6.26 12.22 -47.57
N THR A 98 -6.58 13.41 -47.06
CA THR A 98 -6.78 14.73 -47.72
C THR A 98 -8.26 15.05 -47.94
N ASP A 99 -8.61 16.22 -47.40
CA ASP A 99 -9.76 17.12 -47.58
C ASP A 99 -10.81 16.87 -48.66
N ALA A 100 -12.07 17.10 -48.27
CA ALA A 100 -12.98 17.97 -49.01
C ALA A 100 -14.12 18.47 -48.09
N LEU A 101 -13.89 19.63 -47.44
CA LEU A 101 -14.95 20.47 -46.90
C LEU A 101 -15.65 21.14 -48.09
N THR A 102 -16.93 20.81 -48.32
CA THR A 102 -17.77 21.52 -49.30
C THR A 102 -19.03 22.00 -48.60
N THR A 103 -19.24 23.32 -48.66
CA THR A 103 -20.33 24.07 -48.03
C THR A 103 -21.49 24.28 -49.02
N PHE A 104 -22.73 24.18 -48.53
CA PHE A 104 -23.95 24.81 -49.06
C PHE A 104 -24.71 25.33 -47.82
N SER A 105 -24.77 26.63 -47.50
CA SER A 105 -25.52 27.77 -48.06
C SER A 105 -27.04 27.75 -47.85
N GLU A 106 -27.49 28.57 -46.90
CA GLU A 106 -28.71 29.41 -46.87
C GLU A 106 -28.46 30.40 -45.70
N GLY A 107 -28.69 31.71 -45.72
CA GLY A 107 -29.29 32.66 -46.65
C GLY A 107 -29.66 33.87 -45.79
N SER A 108 -28.99 35.02 -45.94
CA SER A 108 -29.57 36.31 -45.54
C SER A 108 -28.81 37.48 -46.16
N ILE A 109 -29.57 38.16 -47.01
CA ILE A 109 -29.47 39.48 -47.61
C ILE A 109 -28.80 40.52 -46.67
N THR A 110 -27.84 41.29 -47.18
CA THR A 110 -27.83 42.78 -47.10
C THR A 110 -26.83 43.34 -48.13
N THR A 111 -27.37 44.20 -48.98
CA THR A 111 -26.78 45.03 -50.03
C THR A 111 -25.89 46.14 -49.44
N VAL A 112 -24.66 46.34 -49.94
CA VAL A 112 -24.02 47.66 -50.09
C VAL A 112 -23.03 47.61 -51.27
N GLU A 113 -22.87 48.76 -51.90
CA GLU A 113 -22.48 49.07 -53.26
C GLU A 113 -21.00 48.82 -53.64
N THR A 114 -20.85 48.66 -54.96
CA THR A 114 -19.65 48.67 -55.81
C THR A 114 -18.77 49.92 -55.67
N GLU A 115 -17.44 49.72 -55.68
CA GLU A 115 -16.52 50.50 -56.51
C GLU A 115 -15.39 49.61 -57.06
N THR A 116 -15.24 49.66 -58.37
CA THR A 116 -14.14 49.13 -59.20
C THR A 116 -12.81 49.82 -58.91
N ILE A 117 -11.69 49.09 -58.94
CA ILE A 117 -10.41 49.50 -59.55
C ILE A 117 -9.59 48.24 -59.88
N SER A 118 -9.14 48.18 -61.15
CA SER A 118 -8.10 47.28 -61.65
C SER A 118 -6.80 47.41 -60.85
N ASP A 119 -6.12 46.30 -60.58
CA ASP A 119 -4.73 46.20 -61.03
C ASP A 119 -4.16 44.78 -60.99
N SER A 120 -3.31 44.54 -61.98
CA SER A 120 -2.57 43.31 -62.26
C SER A 120 -1.46 43.09 -61.24
N ALA A 121 -1.42 41.92 -60.59
CA ALA A 121 -0.21 41.43 -59.95
C ALA A 121 -0.14 39.90 -59.97
N THR A 122 0.74 39.38 -60.84
CA THR A 122 1.20 37.98 -60.84
C THR A 122 1.95 37.70 -59.54
N LEU A 123 1.34 36.93 -58.64
CA LEU A 123 2.00 36.43 -57.42
C LEU A 123 2.44 34.99 -57.64
N VAL A 124 3.76 34.78 -57.64
CA VAL A 124 4.40 33.47 -57.55
C VAL A 124 4.31 33.01 -56.09
N PRO A 125 3.68 31.86 -55.77
CA PRO A 125 3.71 31.35 -54.41
C PRO A 125 5.02 30.60 -54.17
N THR A 126 5.97 31.24 -53.48
CA THR A 126 7.10 30.55 -52.86
C THR A 126 6.61 29.95 -51.54
N SER A 127 6.21 28.68 -51.57
CA SER A 127 5.93 27.89 -50.36
C SER A 127 7.24 27.39 -49.79
N THR A 128 7.79 28.13 -48.83
CA THR A 128 8.86 27.65 -47.96
C THR A 128 8.21 26.89 -46.82
N ALA A 129 8.28 25.56 -46.87
CA ALA A 129 7.88 24.70 -45.77
C ALA A 129 8.81 24.96 -44.57
N GLU A 130 8.30 25.65 -43.55
CA GLU A 130 8.98 25.73 -42.26
C GLU A 130 9.02 24.32 -41.65
N ALA A 131 10.23 23.82 -41.43
CA ALA A 131 10.46 22.60 -40.68
C ALA A 131 9.91 22.79 -39.26
N THR A 132 8.82 22.11 -38.95
CA THR A 132 8.20 22.13 -37.62
C THR A 132 9.09 21.29 -36.70
N THR A 133 9.98 21.95 -35.96
CA THR A 133 10.82 21.31 -34.94
C THR A 133 9.92 20.80 -33.82
N THR A 134 9.65 19.50 -33.79
CA THR A 134 8.90 18.86 -32.70
C THR A 134 9.84 18.71 -31.51
N THR A 135 9.83 19.70 -30.60
CA THR A 135 10.56 19.61 -29.34
C THR A 135 9.84 18.59 -28.44
N SER A 136 10.33 17.35 -28.41
CA SER A 136 9.87 16.34 -27.47
C SER A 136 10.25 16.79 -26.05
N SER A 137 9.30 17.31 -25.27
CA SER A 137 9.49 17.58 -23.85
C SER A 137 9.74 16.27 -23.11
N ALA A 138 10.76 16.26 -22.26
CA ALA A 138 11.05 15.11 -21.40
C ALA A 138 9.85 14.82 -20.48
N PRO A 139 9.57 13.54 -20.16
CA PRO A 139 8.47 13.19 -19.26
C PRO A 139 8.68 13.85 -17.89
N GLU A 140 7.64 14.51 -17.40
CA GLU A 140 7.66 15.15 -16.09
C GLU A 140 7.60 14.08 -14.98
N ILE A 141 8.57 14.10 -14.08
CA ILE A 141 8.61 13.18 -12.94
C ILE A 141 7.73 13.78 -11.83
N PRO A 142 6.73 13.04 -11.32
CA PRO A 142 5.86 13.56 -10.28
C PRO A 142 6.60 13.70 -8.95
N PHE A 143 6.22 14.71 -8.16
CA PHE A 143 6.76 14.91 -6.81
C PHE A 143 6.50 13.68 -5.93
N ASN A 144 5.23 13.29 -5.81
CA ASN A 144 4.84 12.01 -5.22
C ASN A 144 4.74 10.94 -6.31
N ARG A 145 5.54 9.89 -6.19
CA ARG A 145 5.61 8.79 -7.16
C ARG A 145 4.57 7.70 -6.91
N VAL A 146 3.83 7.78 -5.81
CA VAL A 146 2.64 6.96 -5.55
C VAL A 146 1.44 7.56 -6.27
N ARG A 147 0.73 6.74 -7.05
CA ARG A 147 -0.52 7.10 -7.70
C ARG A 147 -1.71 6.77 -6.80
N ASN A 148 -2.75 7.60 -6.88
CA ASN A 148 -3.95 7.44 -6.06
C ASN A 148 -3.63 7.22 -4.56
N PRO A 149 -2.86 8.12 -3.93
CA PRO A 149 -2.31 7.90 -2.60
C PRO A 149 -3.34 7.91 -1.47
N GLY A 150 -4.47 8.60 -1.68
CA GLY A 150 -5.57 8.69 -0.71
C GLY A 150 -6.94 8.25 -1.24
N PHE A 151 -6.98 7.44 -2.30
CA PHE A 151 -8.22 6.80 -2.79
C PHE A 151 -9.37 7.72 -3.26
N GLU A 152 -9.17 9.04 -3.30
CA GLU A 152 -10.15 10.04 -3.74
C GLU A 152 -10.60 9.92 -5.21
N GLN A 153 -10.01 8.99 -5.97
CA GLN A 153 -10.40 8.69 -7.34
C GLN A 153 -11.54 7.66 -7.43
N GLY A 154 -12.04 7.15 -6.30
CA GLY A 154 -13.10 6.14 -6.28
C GLY A 154 -12.70 4.80 -6.90
N THR A 155 -11.39 4.55 -7.05
CA THR A 155 -10.81 3.26 -7.46
C THR A 155 -9.71 2.81 -6.50
N THR A 156 -9.47 1.50 -6.38
CA THR A 156 -8.29 0.96 -5.69
C THR A 156 -7.06 0.96 -6.60
N ILE A 157 -7.23 1.12 -7.91
CA ILE A 157 -6.13 1.09 -8.88
C ILE A 157 -5.22 2.31 -8.64
N PRO A 158 -3.87 2.16 -8.71
CA PRO A 158 -3.12 0.96 -9.09
C PRO A 158 -2.64 0.10 -7.91
N TRP A 159 -3.27 0.20 -6.74
CA TRP A 159 -2.98 -0.68 -5.63
C TRP A 159 -3.53 -2.09 -5.88
N GLU A 160 -2.70 -3.09 -5.58
CA GLU A 160 -3.01 -4.50 -5.73
C GLU A 160 -2.93 -5.19 -4.35
N PRO A 161 -3.89 -6.06 -4.00
CA PRO A 161 -3.72 -6.97 -2.88
C PRO A 161 -2.66 -8.03 -3.22
N MET A 162 -1.76 -8.33 -2.29
CA MET A 162 -0.79 -9.44 -2.44
C MET A 162 -1.45 -10.80 -2.17
N SER A 163 -2.41 -10.82 -1.24
CA SER A 163 -3.36 -11.90 -0.95
C SER A 163 -4.53 -11.28 -0.21
N GLY A 164 -5.74 -11.84 -0.26
CA GLY A 164 -6.92 -11.21 0.36
C GLY A 164 -7.59 -10.16 -0.54
N SER A 165 -8.29 -9.21 0.07
CA SER A 165 -9.13 -8.22 -0.62
C SER A 165 -8.77 -6.79 -0.27
N LEU A 166 -8.80 -5.93 -1.29
CA LEU A 166 -8.65 -4.48 -1.17
C LEU A 166 -9.93 -3.81 -1.68
N SER A 167 -10.45 -2.86 -0.93
CA SER A 167 -11.63 -2.06 -1.26
C SER A 167 -11.45 -0.60 -0.85
N ILE A 168 -12.28 0.29 -1.36
CA ILE A 168 -12.37 1.68 -0.91
C ILE A 168 -13.44 1.76 0.17
N THR A 169 -13.23 2.65 1.14
CA THR A 169 -14.21 2.94 2.17
C THR A 169 -14.22 4.42 2.52
N SER A 170 -15.34 4.90 3.04
CA SER A 170 -15.48 6.20 3.69
C SER A 170 -15.79 6.07 5.18
N SER A 171 -15.63 4.88 5.76
CA SER A 171 -15.90 4.60 7.19
C SER A 171 -14.82 5.15 8.12
N ASP A 172 -13.58 5.12 7.64
CA ASP A 172 -12.39 5.61 8.31
C ASP A 172 -11.44 6.12 7.22
N PHE A 173 -10.84 7.29 7.42
CA PHE A 173 -9.87 7.90 6.52
C PHE A 173 -8.99 8.86 7.32
N TYR A 174 -7.77 9.09 6.86
CA TYR A 174 -6.83 10.00 7.52
C TYR A 174 -7.02 11.42 7.00
N SER A 175 -7.17 11.58 5.69
CA SER A 175 -7.53 12.86 5.06
C SER A 175 -8.54 12.66 3.94
N GLY A 176 -9.02 13.75 3.36
CA GLY A 176 -10.00 13.68 2.28
C GLY A 176 -11.36 13.13 2.72
N SER A 177 -11.85 12.13 1.98
CA SER A 177 -13.18 11.54 2.16
C SER A 177 -13.19 10.01 2.08
N GLN A 178 -12.09 9.40 1.65
CA GLN A 178 -11.98 7.95 1.45
C GLN A 178 -10.61 7.42 1.88
N SER A 179 -10.52 6.12 2.09
CA SER A 179 -9.25 5.42 2.27
C SER A 179 -9.29 4.01 1.67
N GLY A 180 -8.13 3.38 1.60
CA GLY A 180 -8.02 1.97 1.25
C GLY A 180 -8.28 1.10 2.47
N TYR A 181 -9.18 0.13 2.35
CA TYR A 181 -9.36 -0.92 3.34
C TYR A 181 -8.88 -2.25 2.81
N TYR A 182 -7.94 -2.87 3.53
CA TYR A 182 -7.45 -4.20 3.25
C TYR A 182 -7.92 -5.18 4.31
N ALA A 183 -8.30 -6.38 3.89
CA ALA A 183 -8.53 -7.52 4.77
C ALA A 183 -8.10 -8.83 4.12
N GLY A 184 -7.47 -9.70 4.89
CA GLY A 184 -7.15 -11.05 4.43
C GLY A 184 -6.91 -12.03 5.57
N SER A 185 -7.17 -13.30 5.29
CA SER A 185 -6.96 -14.43 6.20
C SER A 185 -6.43 -15.62 5.40
N VAL A 186 -5.22 -16.06 5.70
CA VAL A 186 -4.46 -17.07 4.94
C VAL A 186 -3.58 -17.89 5.90
N PRO A 187 -3.02 -19.04 5.47
CA PRO A 187 -1.98 -19.73 6.23
C PRO A 187 -0.72 -18.86 6.42
N MET A 188 0.09 -19.14 7.46
CA MET A 188 1.23 -18.30 7.89
C MET A 188 2.36 -18.13 6.86
N ASP A 189 2.40 -18.96 5.81
CA ASP A 189 3.41 -18.92 4.75
C ASP A 189 3.07 -17.94 3.62
N THR A 190 1.85 -17.39 3.63
CA THR A 190 1.35 -16.50 2.60
C THR A 190 1.46 -15.06 3.05
N MET A 191 1.98 -14.21 2.17
CA MET A 191 2.15 -12.78 2.45
C MET A 191 0.82 -12.05 2.34
N LEU A 192 0.40 -11.41 3.43
CA LEU A 192 -0.77 -10.54 3.47
C LEU A 192 -0.32 -9.09 3.26
N GLY A 193 -1.13 -8.32 2.53
CA GLY A 193 -0.91 -6.89 2.37
C GLY A 193 -1.35 -6.34 1.03
N VAL A 194 -0.91 -5.12 0.77
CA VAL A 194 -1.10 -4.41 -0.49
C VAL A 194 0.23 -3.95 -1.03
N ARG A 195 0.28 -3.75 -2.34
CA ARG A 195 1.41 -3.15 -3.03
C ARG A 195 0.95 -2.19 -4.11
N GLN A 196 1.85 -1.31 -4.50
CA GLN A 196 1.72 -0.54 -5.73
C GLN A 196 3.04 -0.61 -6.49
N PHE A 197 2.98 -0.99 -7.76
CA PHE A 197 4.13 -0.86 -8.66
C PHE A 197 4.35 0.61 -9.02
N ILE A 198 5.60 1.03 -8.96
CA ILE A 198 6.04 2.37 -9.29
C ILE A 198 6.59 2.35 -10.72
N ASP A 199 6.33 3.42 -11.47
CA ASP A 199 6.91 3.57 -12.80
C ASP A 199 8.44 3.62 -12.70
N PRO A 200 9.18 2.69 -13.32
CA PRO A 200 10.64 2.67 -13.25
C PRO A 200 11.29 3.96 -13.77
N SER A 201 10.63 4.67 -14.68
CA SER A 201 11.15 5.95 -15.22
C SER A 201 11.18 7.09 -14.20
N TRP A 202 10.51 6.92 -13.05
CA TRP A 202 10.46 7.92 -11.98
C TRP A 202 11.55 7.72 -10.92
N ILE A 203 12.31 6.63 -11.00
CA ILE A 203 13.29 6.22 -10.00
C ILE A 203 14.68 6.16 -10.62
N GLU A 204 15.64 6.83 -9.99
CA GLU A 204 17.05 6.72 -10.37
C GLU A 204 17.71 5.55 -9.63
N PRO A 205 18.48 4.69 -10.32
CA PRO A 205 19.22 3.61 -9.68
C PRO A 205 20.15 4.10 -8.56
N GLY A 206 20.05 3.47 -7.39
CA GLY A 206 20.88 3.75 -6.22
C GLY A 206 20.50 5.00 -5.43
N LYS A 207 19.59 5.85 -5.94
CA LYS A 207 19.10 7.04 -5.22
C LYS A 207 18.17 6.64 -4.08
N LEU A 208 18.17 7.43 -3.01
CA LEU A 208 17.35 7.20 -1.83
C LEU A 208 15.99 7.88 -1.97
N TYR A 209 14.94 7.11 -1.67
CA TYR A 209 13.56 7.58 -1.62
C TYR A 209 12.94 7.17 -0.29
N LYS A 210 12.07 8.00 0.26
CA LYS A 210 11.30 7.71 1.47
C LYS A 210 9.87 7.34 1.07
N PHE A 211 9.50 6.09 1.32
CA PHE A 211 8.10 5.67 1.29
C PHE A 211 7.48 5.92 2.66
N SER A 212 6.32 6.56 2.69
CA SER A 212 5.56 6.76 3.92
C SER A 212 4.06 6.61 3.68
N VAL A 213 3.31 6.27 4.73
CA VAL A 213 1.85 6.06 4.66
C VAL A 213 1.22 6.13 6.05
N SER A 214 -0.01 6.65 6.11
CA SER A 214 -0.86 6.60 7.31
C SER A 214 -1.58 5.25 7.34
N VAL A 215 -1.44 4.49 8.44
CA VAL A 215 -2.05 3.16 8.59
C VAL A 215 -2.80 3.07 9.91
N LYS A 216 -4.05 2.61 9.86
CA LYS A 216 -4.88 2.25 11.02
C LYS A 216 -5.18 0.76 10.99
N ILE A 217 -4.53 0.03 11.87
CA ILE A 217 -4.72 -1.41 12.03
C ILE A 217 -6.08 -1.69 12.68
N THR A 218 -6.84 -2.64 12.15
CA THR A 218 -8.15 -3.05 12.72
C THR A 218 -8.16 -4.47 13.27
N ASN A 219 -7.37 -5.37 12.70
CA ASN A 219 -7.28 -6.74 13.19
C ASN A 219 -5.91 -7.36 12.91
N THR A 220 -5.46 -8.19 13.85
CA THR A 220 -4.36 -9.12 13.61
C THR A 220 -4.54 -10.43 14.33
N VAL A 221 -4.22 -11.50 13.61
CA VAL A 221 -4.22 -12.87 14.13
C VAL A 221 -2.90 -13.53 13.77
N GLY A 222 -2.17 -13.98 14.80
CA GLY A 222 -0.91 -14.70 14.62
C GLY A 222 0.20 -13.88 13.96
N CYS A 223 0.21 -12.56 14.17
CA CYS A 223 1.20 -11.68 13.59
C CYS A 223 2.45 -11.56 14.47
N GLY A 224 3.62 -11.65 13.85
CA GLY A 224 4.88 -11.25 14.49
C GLY A 224 5.08 -9.74 14.38
N GLN A 225 5.33 -9.26 13.17
CA GLN A 225 5.54 -7.84 12.88
C GLN A 225 4.87 -7.43 11.58
N ARG A 226 4.44 -6.15 11.51
CA ARG A 226 3.83 -5.54 10.34
C ARG A 226 4.75 -4.45 9.82
N PHE A 227 4.83 -4.32 8.50
CA PHE A 227 5.86 -3.49 7.91
C PHE A 227 5.37 -2.71 6.71
N VAL A 228 5.98 -1.55 6.52
CA VAL A 228 6.12 -0.90 5.22
C VAL A 228 7.44 -1.31 4.60
N ALA A 229 7.44 -1.60 3.31
CA ALA A 229 8.62 -2.05 2.61
C ALA A 229 8.64 -1.52 1.18
N CYS A 230 9.83 -1.43 0.63
CA CYS A 230 10.03 -1.29 -0.80
C CYS A 230 10.43 -2.66 -1.36
N GLY A 231 9.93 -2.98 -2.55
CA GLY A 231 10.18 -4.26 -3.19
C GLY A 231 10.35 -4.13 -4.68
N HIS A 232 10.42 -5.29 -5.33
CA HIS A 232 10.55 -5.36 -6.78
C HIS A 232 9.95 -6.67 -7.31
N GLY A 233 9.38 -6.62 -8.51
CA GLY A 233 8.71 -7.75 -9.13
C GLY A 233 7.43 -8.20 -8.42
N PRO A 234 6.77 -9.22 -8.97
CA PRO A 234 5.51 -9.74 -8.43
C PRO A 234 5.70 -10.61 -7.18
N GLY A 235 6.93 -10.95 -6.82
CA GLY A 235 7.24 -11.82 -5.69
C GLY A 235 7.34 -11.11 -4.34
N THR A 236 8.03 -11.77 -3.40
CA THR A 236 8.26 -11.28 -2.03
C THR A 236 9.51 -10.40 -1.88
N GLY A 237 10.14 -10.06 -3.00
CA GLY A 237 11.39 -9.30 -3.05
C GLY A 237 11.30 -7.98 -2.29
N MET A 238 12.35 -7.67 -1.53
CA MET A 238 12.46 -6.45 -0.73
C MET A 238 13.78 -5.75 -1.04
N THR A 239 13.75 -4.42 -1.08
CA THR A 239 14.95 -3.59 -1.10
C THR A 239 15.25 -3.15 0.32
N GLY A 240 16.35 -3.65 0.90
CA GLY A 240 16.81 -3.22 2.22
C GLY A 240 15.94 -3.69 3.39
N ALA A 241 16.09 -3.01 4.54
CA ALA A 241 15.34 -3.30 5.75
C ALA A 241 13.94 -2.65 5.71
N PRO A 242 12.89 -3.33 6.19
CA PRO A 242 11.56 -2.75 6.26
C PRO A 242 11.43 -1.71 7.38
N GLY A 243 10.46 -0.80 7.24
CA GLY A 243 9.97 0.04 8.34
C GLY A 243 8.85 -0.64 9.11
N THR A 244 8.77 -0.44 10.41
CA THR A 244 7.73 -1.03 11.26
C THR A 244 6.43 -0.22 11.21
N ILE A 245 5.30 -0.91 11.33
CA ILE A 245 4.00 -0.29 11.55
C ILE A 245 3.62 -0.54 13.00
N ASP A 246 3.67 0.52 13.80
CA ASP A 246 3.26 0.48 15.19
C ASP A 246 1.76 0.66 15.30
N GLN A 247 1.13 -0.09 16.20
CA GLN A 247 -0.29 0.11 16.48
C GLN A 247 -0.45 1.39 17.32
N SER A 248 -1.27 2.32 16.84
CA SER A 248 -1.60 3.53 17.61
C SER A 248 -2.26 3.16 18.93
N PRO A 249 -1.87 3.78 20.06
CA PRO A 249 -2.44 3.48 21.37
C PRO A 249 -3.94 3.84 21.49
N ASN A 250 -4.45 4.65 20.57
CA ASN A 250 -5.84 5.13 20.57
C ASN A 250 -6.68 4.48 19.45
N ASP A 251 -6.22 3.36 18.87
CA ASP A 251 -6.83 2.73 17.70
C ASP A 251 -7.06 3.72 16.54
N ASP A 252 -6.11 4.63 16.35
CA ASP A 252 -6.11 5.65 15.31
C ASP A 252 -5.04 5.38 14.23
N PHE A 253 -4.98 6.21 13.20
CA PHE A 253 -3.92 6.18 12.21
C PHE A 253 -2.55 6.42 12.85
N SER A 254 -1.56 5.72 12.32
CA SER A 254 -0.15 5.82 12.67
C SER A 254 0.66 6.04 11.41
N TRP A 255 1.72 6.86 11.50
CA TRP A 255 2.63 7.08 10.39
C TRP A 255 3.70 6.00 10.36
N ALA A 256 3.80 5.29 9.24
CA ALA A 256 4.87 4.33 8.98
C ALA A 256 5.73 4.83 7.81
N SER A 257 7.05 4.62 7.87
CA SER A 257 7.94 4.98 6.77
C SER A 257 9.17 4.09 6.68
N VAL A 258 9.75 4.04 5.48
CA VAL A 258 10.99 3.32 5.17
C VAL A 258 11.76 4.10 4.09
N THR A 259 13.09 4.12 4.21
CA THR A 259 13.97 4.68 3.18
C THR A 259 14.54 3.56 2.34
N CYS A 260 14.48 3.73 1.02
CA CYS A 260 14.75 2.68 0.04
C CYS A 260 15.63 3.20 -1.08
N SER A 261 16.36 2.28 -1.72
CA SER A 261 16.97 2.49 -3.02
C SER A 261 16.83 1.22 -3.85
N TRP A 262 16.76 1.37 -5.17
CA TRP A 262 16.66 0.27 -6.11
C TRP A 262 17.91 0.24 -6.99
N THR A 263 18.47 -0.94 -7.19
CA THR A 263 19.46 -1.18 -8.25
C THR A 263 18.80 -1.23 -9.62
N GLN A 264 19.57 -1.08 -10.69
CA GLN A 264 19.07 -1.19 -12.07
C GLN A 264 18.27 -2.47 -12.30
N THR A 265 18.79 -3.62 -11.84
CA THR A 265 18.10 -4.92 -11.96
C THR A 265 16.78 -4.96 -11.19
N GLN A 266 16.68 -4.27 -10.05
CA GLN A 266 15.43 -4.19 -9.28
C GLN A 266 14.41 -3.27 -9.94
N LEU A 267 14.84 -2.21 -10.63
CA LEU A 267 13.95 -1.37 -11.43
C LEU A 267 13.38 -2.13 -12.63
N GLU A 268 14.21 -2.90 -13.31
CA GLU A 268 13.80 -3.74 -14.45
C GLU A 268 12.80 -4.85 -14.02
N ALA A 269 12.90 -5.32 -12.78
CA ALA A 269 11.93 -6.23 -12.20
C ALA A 269 10.58 -5.55 -11.87
N GLY A 270 10.49 -4.22 -11.89
CA GLY A 270 9.30 -3.45 -11.51
C GLY A 270 9.37 -3.04 -10.03
N PRO A 271 9.78 -1.80 -9.70
CA PRO A 271 9.87 -1.34 -8.32
C PRO A 271 8.47 -1.24 -7.71
N SER A 272 8.35 -1.45 -6.41
CA SER A 272 7.07 -1.34 -5.70
C SER A 272 7.24 -0.83 -4.29
N VAL A 273 6.17 -0.24 -3.77
CA VAL A 273 5.97 0.06 -2.34
C VAL A 273 4.89 -0.86 -1.79
N GLN A 274 5.03 -1.26 -0.53
CA GLN A 274 4.25 -2.36 0.05
C GLN A 274 3.90 -2.08 1.51
N ILE A 275 2.68 -2.43 1.89
CA ILE A 275 2.26 -2.61 3.29
C ILE A 275 2.02 -4.10 3.45
N ARG A 276 2.83 -4.79 4.24
CA ARG A 276 2.83 -6.27 4.24
C ARG A 276 3.19 -6.89 5.58
N THR A 277 2.82 -8.16 5.72
CA THR A 277 3.13 -8.98 6.89
C THR A 277 2.99 -10.47 6.57
N TYR A 278 3.48 -11.30 7.49
CA TYR A 278 3.17 -12.73 7.57
C TYR A 278 2.31 -12.96 8.81
N CYS A 279 1.02 -13.23 8.58
CA CYS A 279 0.03 -13.42 9.61
C CYS A 279 -1.00 -14.46 9.18
N LYS A 280 -1.76 -15.00 10.14
CA LYS A 280 -2.98 -15.76 9.82
C LYS A 280 -4.11 -14.85 9.37
N GLY A 281 -4.20 -13.65 9.94
CA GLY A 281 -5.21 -12.66 9.60
C GLY A 281 -4.68 -11.25 9.81
N PHE A 282 -5.00 -10.36 8.87
CA PHE A 282 -4.59 -8.96 8.93
C PHE A 282 -5.61 -8.08 8.21
N SER A 283 -6.06 -7.02 8.89
CA SER A 283 -6.85 -5.96 8.26
C SER A 283 -6.44 -4.58 8.77
N PHE A 284 -6.53 -3.59 7.89
CA PHE A 284 -6.13 -2.21 8.16
C PHE A 284 -6.76 -1.24 7.15
N PHE A 285 -6.93 0.01 7.59
CA PHE A 285 -7.10 1.15 6.70
C PHE A 285 -5.74 1.76 6.39
N PHE A 286 -5.57 2.32 5.19
CA PHE A 286 -4.38 3.08 4.84
C PHE A 286 -4.71 4.21 3.87
N ASP A 287 -3.95 5.28 3.99
CA ASP A 287 -4.25 6.55 3.35
C ASP A 287 -3.00 7.44 3.25
N ASP A 288 -3.05 8.48 2.42
CA ASP A 288 -2.00 9.49 2.23
C ASP A 288 -0.59 8.91 2.03
N ALA A 289 -0.47 7.91 1.16
CA ALA A 289 0.81 7.32 0.83
C ALA A 289 1.71 8.29 0.01
N SER A 290 3.00 8.36 0.32
CA SER A 290 3.96 9.12 -0.49
C SER A 290 5.27 8.38 -0.73
N LEU A 291 5.85 8.60 -1.92
CA LEU A 291 7.19 8.17 -2.28
C LEU A 291 7.95 9.36 -2.85
N GLU A 292 8.85 9.90 -2.05
CA GLU A 292 9.57 11.14 -2.31
C GLU A 292 11.08 10.91 -2.26
N GLU A 293 11.82 11.70 -3.03
CA GLU A 293 13.28 11.67 -3.00
C GLU A 293 13.81 12.19 -1.66
N VAL A 294 14.83 11.54 -1.10
CA VAL A 294 15.51 12.03 0.10
C VAL A 294 16.60 13.00 -0.34
N GLU A 295 16.45 14.28 0.00
CA GLU A 295 17.51 15.28 -0.22
C GLU A 295 18.76 14.88 0.57
N THR A 296 19.82 14.49 -0.13
CA THR A 296 21.14 14.37 0.47
C THR A 296 21.76 15.76 0.54
N LEU A 297 21.93 16.30 1.74
CA LEU A 297 22.76 17.48 1.95
C LEU A 297 24.18 17.13 1.48
N GLY A 298 24.60 17.76 0.37
CA GLY A 298 25.92 17.63 -0.22
C GLY A 298 27.02 18.30 0.60
#